data_AF-A0A4U8S9S4-F1
#
_entry.id   AF-A0A4U8S9S4-F1
#
_cell.length_a   1.000
_cell.length_b   1.000
_cell.length_c   1.000
_cell.angle_alpha   90.00
_cell.angle_beta   90.00
_cell.angle_gamma   90.00
#
_symmetry.space_group_name_H-M   'P 1'
#
loop_
_entity.id
_entity.type
_entity.pdbx_description
1 polymer ?
#
loop_
_entity_poly.entity_id
_entity_poly.type
_entity_poly.pdbx_seq_one_letter_code
_entity_poly.pdbx_strand_id
1 'polypeptide(L)'
;MREFKIFVIVAFIIGVMYYGVEPLAHHAMHPPTAASNYDFKDLEKLGNIDVASGNAENGKNVFEGNCASCHTLNSQPDAGLNMRNPKALQPAGNGGVLPPDLSNAGLIYNSTYLAHFIKDPVRASLLDSKFEVSCEGLEDEAFDKCLASNEGKEMYPMNAFNEILNDSEIADVVAYLKSIAPKSLSDKEVFVEACSRCHSVAYDKNQYDSMFFTQHNAKIETLIKQAEGKEEVEFLESLNDEDKGFMNALLGMAKAKEKRQMTESELDDNNEAINAKTFEDFGGALNVLNTSIIESGFNKPGLHAATDSEMIKAYLGNTPPDLSMMIRAKGHTELAAFINNPQKVPLIDIQRAVINKLVKNKQDEEKAALPTDLSEGDRKAKVKEINARDAAYYGIVLPENSLKYSWQDADDYTNMAKDMGVMPQGKAMPRVGLTKEAETQVINYLETIGDSKKAQRDSLGLWIIAFFVLLSALAYMWKSKIWKDLH
;
A
#
# COMPACT_ATOMS: atom_id res chain seq x y z
N MET A 1 21.81 -50.55 8.95
CA MET A 1 21.78 -50.15 7.52
C MET A 1 20.36 -50.10 6.93
N ARG A 2 19.46 -51.03 7.25
CA ARG A 2 18.08 -51.03 6.73
C ARG A 2 17.30 -49.77 7.16
N GLU A 3 17.41 -49.33 8.42
CA GLU A 3 16.68 -48.13 8.87
C GLU A 3 17.28 -46.84 8.30
N PHE A 4 18.60 -46.76 8.11
CA PHE A 4 19.23 -45.62 7.43
C PHE A 4 18.75 -45.51 5.98
N LYS A 5 18.64 -46.65 5.27
CA LYS A 5 18.05 -46.68 3.92
C LYS A 5 16.58 -46.20 3.93
N ILE A 6 15.79 -46.65 4.92
CA ILE A 6 14.40 -46.18 5.08
C ILE A 6 14.37 -44.67 5.35
N PHE A 7 15.21 -44.15 6.22
CA PHE A 7 15.31 -42.72 6.50
C PHE A 7 15.66 -41.92 5.25
N VAL A 8 16.66 -42.34 4.48
CA VAL A 8 17.04 -41.68 3.21
C VAL A 8 15.88 -41.69 2.21
N ILE A 9 15.16 -42.80 2.10
CA ILE A 9 13.97 -42.90 1.23
C ILE A 9 12.86 -41.94 1.69
N VAL A 10 12.57 -41.89 3.00
CA VAL A 10 11.55 -40.99 3.55
C VAL A 10 11.97 -39.53 3.38
N ALA A 11 13.22 -39.18 3.67
CA ALA A 11 13.75 -37.83 3.48
C ALA A 11 13.71 -37.42 2.01
N PHE A 12 14.03 -38.34 1.09
CA PHE A 12 13.90 -38.10 -0.35
C PHE A 12 12.45 -37.87 -0.77
N ILE A 13 11.49 -38.70 -0.32
CA ILE A 13 10.06 -38.53 -0.64
C ILE A 13 9.54 -37.21 -0.09
N ILE A 14 9.87 -36.86 1.17
CA ILE A 14 9.50 -35.58 1.77
C ILE A 14 10.12 -34.43 0.97
N GLY A 15 11.40 -34.53 0.58
CA GLY A 15 12.06 -33.53 -0.25
C GLY A 15 11.39 -33.35 -1.61
N VAL A 16 11.04 -34.45 -2.28
CA VAL A 16 10.28 -34.41 -3.55
C VAL A 16 8.88 -33.83 -3.37
N MET A 17 8.20 -34.15 -2.28
CA MET A 17 6.89 -33.55 -1.98
C MET A 17 7.02 -32.05 -1.72
N TYR A 18 8.00 -31.63 -0.92
CA TYR A 18 8.24 -30.22 -0.62
C TYR A 18 8.60 -29.45 -1.90
N TYR A 19 9.68 -29.84 -2.60
CA TYR A 19 10.13 -29.14 -3.81
C TYR A 19 9.25 -29.39 -5.05
N GLY A 20 8.40 -30.40 -5.07
CA GLY A 20 7.55 -30.73 -6.21
C GLY A 20 6.11 -30.23 -6.05
N VAL A 21 5.47 -30.56 -4.92
CA VAL A 21 4.06 -30.23 -4.69
C VAL A 21 3.90 -28.76 -4.33
N GLU A 22 4.78 -28.17 -3.51
CA GLU A 22 4.63 -26.77 -3.09
C GLU A 22 4.75 -25.81 -4.29
N PRO A 23 5.75 -25.89 -5.19
CA PRO A 23 5.79 -25.01 -6.36
C PRO A 23 4.62 -25.24 -7.33
N LEU A 24 4.20 -26.50 -7.52
CA LEU A 24 3.05 -26.81 -8.37
C LEU A 24 1.75 -26.21 -7.79
N ALA A 25 1.55 -26.35 -6.48
CA ALA A 25 0.41 -25.80 -5.76
C ALA A 25 0.43 -24.27 -5.79
N HIS A 26 1.60 -23.64 -5.60
CA HIS A 26 1.77 -22.20 -5.73
C HIS A 26 1.45 -21.71 -7.15
N HIS A 27 1.96 -22.38 -8.19
CA HIS A 27 1.67 -22.02 -9.57
C HIS A 27 0.19 -22.18 -9.94
N ALA A 28 -0.46 -23.26 -9.46
CA ALA A 28 -1.87 -23.52 -9.75
C ALA A 28 -2.82 -22.57 -8.98
N MET A 29 -2.49 -22.20 -7.75
CA MET A 29 -3.34 -21.34 -6.90
C MET A 29 -3.04 -19.85 -7.04
N HIS A 30 -1.85 -19.48 -7.56
CA HIS A 30 -1.46 -18.10 -7.83
C HIS A 30 -1.10 -17.96 -9.32
N PRO A 31 -2.11 -17.88 -10.20
CA PRO A 31 -1.87 -17.71 -11.62
C PRO A 31 -1.04 -16.43 -11.89
N PRO A 32 -0.24 -16.42 -12.98
CA PRO A 32 0.52 -15.24 -13.35
C PRO A 32 -0.37 -14.02 -13.50
N THR A 33 0.18 -12.90 -13.06
CA THR A 33 -0.50 -11.62 -13.02
C THR A 33 0.55 -10.54 -13.32
N ALA A 34 0.13 -9.42 -13.90
CA ALA A 34 1.06 -8.37 -14.27
C ALA A 34 1.88 -7.87 -13.06
N ALA A 35 3.16 -7.59 -13.29
CA ALA A 35 4.04 -7.00 -12.29
C ALA A 35 3.57 -5.58 -11.90
N SER A 36 3.90 -5.14 -10.69
CA SER A 36 3.68 -3.75 -10.29
C SER A 36 4.55 -2.83 -11.15
N ASN A 37 3.90 -1.94 -11.89
CA ASN A 37 4.56 -0.88 -12.65
C ASN A 37 4.74 0.35 -11.77
N TYR A 38 5.95 0.54 -11.22
CA TYR A 38 6.27 1.72 -10.39
C TYR A 38 6.57 2.97 -11.20
N ASP A 39 6.66 2.87 -12.52
CA ASP A 39 6.79 4.02 -13.43
C ASP A 39 5.41 4.58 -13.83
N PHE A 40 4.32 3.84 -13.56
CA PHE A 40 2.94 4.22 -13.91
C PHE A 40 2.74 4.64 -15.38
N LYS A 41 3.53 4.04 -16.29
CA LYS A 41 3.47 4.29 -17.75
C LYS A 41 2.08 4.11 -18.36
N ASP A 42 1.22 3.32 -17.73
CA ASP A 42 -0.16 3.15 -18.17
C ASP A 42 -1.01 4.44 -18.04
N LEU A 43 -0.53 5.43 -17.29
CA LEU A 43 -1.17 6.74 -17.13
C LEU A 43 -0.77 7.74 -18.22
N GLU A 44 0.35 7.54 -18.93
CA GLU A 44 0.81 8.44 -20.01
C GLU A 44 -0.22 8.57 -21.15
N LYS A 45 -1.12 7.60 -21.28
CA LYS A 45 -2.27 7.68 -22.21
C LYS A 45 -3.26 8.81 -21.88
N LEU A 46 -3.22 9.34 -20.66
CA LEU A 46 -4.05 10.46 -20.18
C LEU A 46 -3.33 11.82 -20.36
N GLY A 47 -2.14 11.81 -20.95
CA GLY A 47 -1.30 12.98 -21.17
C GLY A 47 0.14 12.71 -20.73
N ASN A 48 1.09 13.39 -21.36
CA ASN A 48 2.50 13.32 -20.96
C ASN A 48 2.86 14.55 -20.13
N ILE A 49 2.63 14.48 -18.82
CA ILE A 49 2.92 15.57 -17.88
C ILE A 49 4.41 15.55 -17.51
N ASP A 50 5.15 16.60 -17.87
CA ASP A 50 6.57 16.73 -17.50
C ASP A 50 6.74 17.17 -16.04
N VAL A 51 6.60 16.21 -15.14
CA VAL A 51 6.78 16.42 -13.68
C VAL A 51 8.21 16.81 -13.30
N ALA A 52 9.20 16.62 -14.18
CA ALA A 52 10.59 16.93 -13.89
C ALA A 52 10.89 18.44 -14.06
N SER A 53 10.15 19.12 -14.93
CA SER A 53 10.31 20.56 -15.20
C SER A 53 9.47 21.48 -14.31
N GLY A 54 8.71 20.92 -13.36
CA GLY A 54 7.80 21.70 -12.52
C GLY A 54 8.50 22.75 -11.65
N ASN A 55 7.87 23.91 -11.48
CA ASN A 55 8.30 25.04 -10.67
C ASN A 55 7.63 25.00 -9.28
N ALA A 56 8.42 24.73 -8.25
CA ALA A 56 7.92 24.64 -6.87
C ALA A 56 7.34 25.95 -6.31
N GLU A 57 7.85 27.11 -6.73
CA GLU A 57 7.33 28.41 -6.26
C GLU A 57 5.95 28.68 -6.85
N ASN A 58 5.77 28.45 -8.15
CA ASN A 58 4.44 28.54 -8.77
C ASN A 58 3.50 27.46 -8.19
N GLY A 59 4.01 26.25 -7.97
CA GLY A 59 3.27 25.13 -7.41
C GLY A 59 2.67 25.42 -6.03
N LYS A 60 3.36 26.21 -5.18
CA LYS A 60 2.78 26.70 -3.93
C LYS A 60 1.52 27.53 -4.17
N ASN A 61 1.59 28.51 -5.06
CA ASN A 61 0.47 29.41 -5.36
C ASN A 61 -0.71 28.63 -5.96
N VAL A 62 -0.43 27.70 -6.87
CA VAL A 62 -1.45 26.84 -7.47
C VAL A 62 -2.11 25.95 -6.41
N PHE A 63 -1.33 25.36 -5.51
CA PHE A 63 -1.86 24.53 -4.41
C PHE A 63 -2.74 25.35 -3.47
N GLU A 64 -2.31 26.54 -3.07
CA GLU A 64 -3.09 27.41 -2.19
C GLU A 64 -4.44 27.78 -2.81
N GLY A 65 -4.45 28.11 -4.11
CA GLY A 65 -5.67 28.50 -4.83
C GLY A 65 -6.65 27.36 -5.09
N ASN A 66 -6.18 26.11 -5.22
CA ASN A 66 -7.01 25.01 -5.75
C ASN A 66 -7.11 23.79 -4.83
N CYS A 67 -6.15 23.57 -3.95
CA CYS A 67 -6.04 22.35 -3.13
C CYS A 67 -6.24 22.61 -1.63
N ALA A 68 -5.81 23.78 -1.12
CA ALA A 68 -5.81 24.08 0.30
C ALA A 68 -7.21 24.20 0.95
N SER A 69 -8.26 24.38 0.14
CA SER A 69 -9.65 24.29 0.62
C SER A 69 -10.02 22.88 1.10
N CYS A 70 -9.33 21.87 0.56
CA CYS A 70 -9.60 20.46 0.81
C CYS A 70 -8.47 19.74 1.56
N HIS A 71 -7.22 20.16 1.38
CA HIS A 71 -6.04 19.52 1.95
C HIS A 71 -5.27 20.49 2.84
N THR A 72 -4.43 19.93 3.72
CA THR A 72 -3.49 20.70 4.53
C THR A 72 -2.06 20.40 4.13
N LEU A 73 -1.14 21.32 4.46
CA LEU A 73 0.30 21.13 4.41
C LEU A 73 0.89 21.53 5.77
N ASN A 74 0.67 20.69 6.78
CA ASN A 74 1.06 20.94 8.16
C ASN A 74 2.57 21.14 8.36
N SER A 75 3.40 20.66 7.43
CA SER A 75 4.85 20.95 7.41
C SER A 75 5.17 22.41 7.12
N GLN A 76 4.23 23.17 6.56
CA GLN A 76 4.39 24.56 6.18
C GLN A 76 3.68 25.47 7.18
N PRO A 77 4.31 26.58 7.61
CA PRO A 77 3.72 27.49 8.60
C PRO A 77 2.65 28.43 8.03
N ASP A 78 2.35 28.32 6.74
CA ASP A 78 1.47 29.23 6.02
C ASP A 78 -0.01 28.95 6.36
N ALA A 79 -0.74 29.97 6.80
CA ALA A 79 -2.15 29.84 7.16
C ALA A 79 -3.04 29.55 5.95
N GLY A 80 -2.68 30.06 4.76
CA GLY A 80 -3.41 29.81 3.50
C GLY A 80 -3.35 28.34 3.09
N LEU A 81 -2.28 27.64 3.46
CA LEU A 81 -2.10 26.20 3.20
C LEU A 81 -2.77 25.29 4.24
N ASN A 82 -3.28 25.87 5.33
CA ASN A 82 -3.82 25.12 6.48
C ASN A 82 -5.17 25.67 6.94
N MET A 83 -5.98 26.19 6.00
CA MET A 83 -7.29 26.80 6.30
C MET A 83 -8.35 25.79 6.73
N ARG A 84 -8.20 24.52 6.34
CA ARG A 84 -9.18 23.47 6.59
C ARG A 84 -8.97 22.82 7.96
N ASN A 85 -10.07 22.47 8.64
CA ASN A 85 -10.04 21.52 9.76
C ASN A 85 -9.68 20.09 9.27
N PRO A 86 -8.54 19.52 9.69
CA PRO A 86 -8.05 18.22 9.20
C PRO A 86 -8.89 17.03 9.68
N LYS A 87 -9.89 17.23 10.54
CA LYS A 87 -10.86 16.20 10.97
C LYS A 87 -12.21 16.29 10.25
N ALA A 88 -12.41 17.30 9.40
CA ALA A 88 -13.64 17.43 8.64
C ALA A 88 -13.66 16.39 7.51
N LEU A 89 -14.67 15.52 7.50
CA LEU A 89 -14.92 14.56 6.43
C LEU A 89 -15.27 15.30 5.13
N GLN A 90 -14.81 14.82 3.96
CA GLN A 90 -15.45 15.17 2.68
C GLN A 90 -16.57 14.18 2.36
N PRO A 91 -17.84 14.63 2.29
CA PRO A 91 -18.95 13.77 1.94
C PRO A 91 -18.91 13.38 0.45
N ALA A 92 -19.30 12.14 0.14
CA ALA A 92 -19.55 11.64 -1.21
C ALA A 92 -20.76 10.69 -1.18
N GLY A 93 -21.90 11.16 -1.68
CA GLY A 93 -23.17 10.44 -1.53
C GLY A 93 -23.51 10.19 -0.05
N ASN A 94 -23.74 8.92 0.31
CA ASN A 94 -23.99 8.50 1.69
C ASN A 94 -22.70 8.13 2.47
N GLY A 95 -21.52 8.28 1.85
CA GLY A 95 -20.23 8.01 2.47
C GLY A 95 -19.33 9.25 2.49
N GLY A 96 -18.04 9.02 2.66
CA GLY A 96 -17.03 10.08 2.59
C GLY A 96 -15.67 9.60 3.08
N VAL A 97 -14.64 10.40 2.83
CA VAL A 97 -13.28 10.13 3.30
C VAL A 97 -12.71 11.37 3.96
N LEU A 98 -11.83 11.17 4.93
CA LEU A 98 -10.99 12.26 5.42
C LEU A 98 -9.92 12.56 4.35
N PRO A 99 -9.87 13.77 3.78
CA PRO A 99 -8.75 14.12 2.92
C PRO A 99 -7.45 14.16 3.73
N PRO A 100 -6.35 13.68 3.15
CA PRO A 100 -5.06 13.64 3.81
C PRO A 100 -4.40 15.03 3.88
N ASP A 101 -3.53 15.17 4.88
CA ASP A 101 -2.42 16.12 4.80
C ASP A 101 -1.45 15.67 3.70
N LEU A 102 -0.93 16.61 2.91
CA LEU A 102 -0.09 16.29 1.75
C LEU A 102 1.39 16.62 1.96
N SER A 103 1.81 16.96 3.19
CA SER A 103 3.21 17.32 3.50
C SER A 103 4.22 16.23 3.10
N ASN A 104 3.79 14.97 3.19
CA ASN A 104 4.62 13.79 2.92
C ASN A 104 4.42 13.22 1.52
N ALA A 105 3.49 13.77 0.74
CA ALA A 105 3.02 13.16 -0.50
C ALA A 105 4.13 13.04 -1.55
N GLY A 106 5.00 14.05 -1.65
CA GLY A 106 6.10 14.09 -2.61
C GLY A 106 7.19 13.04 -2.38
N LEU A 107 7.25 12.43 -1.18
CA LEU A 107 8.16 11.32 -0.86
C LEU A 107 7.51 9.94 -1.09
N ILE A 108 6.25 9.80 -0.70
CA ILE A 108 5.56 8.50 -0.61
C ILE A 108 5.00 8.06 -1.97
N TYR A 109 4.44 9.00 -2.72
CA TYR A 109 3.76 8.71 -3.98
C TYR A 109 4.65 9.00 -5.18
N ASN A 110 4.53 8.19 -6.22
CA ASN A 110 5.25 8.40 -7.47
C ASN A 110 4.78 9.72 -8.13
N SER A 111 5.72 10.51 -8.66
CA SER A 111 5.42 11.83 -9.24
C SER A 111 4.49 11.76 -10.46
N THR A 112 4.69 10.77 -11.35
CA THR A 112 3.80 10.53 -12.49
C THR A 112 2.41 10.14 -12.02
N TYR A 113 2.31 9.27 -11.01
CA TYR A 113 1.03 8.92 -10.43
C TYR A 113 0.33 10.14 -9.81
N LEU A 114 1.02 10.93 -8.99
CA LEU A 114 0.46 12.12 -8.35
C LEU A 114 -0.08 13.11 -9.36
N ALA A 115 0.69 13.41 -10.41
CA ALA A 115 0.25 14.33 -11.47
C ALA A 115 -1.03 13.85 -12.15
N HIS A 116 -1.08 12.56 -12.50
CA HIS A 116 -2.27 11.97 -13.13
C HIS A 116 -3.44 11.82 -12.16
N PHE A 117 -3.18 11.63 -10.87
CA PHE A 117 -4.22 11.58 -9.84
C PHE A 117 -4.86 12.95 -9.62
N ILE A 118 -4.07 14.04 -9.67
CA ILE A 118 -4.61 15.40 -9.68
C ILE A 118 -5.44 15.62 -10.96
N LYS A 119 -4.92 15.20 -12.11
CA LYS A 119 -5.59 15.37 -13.41
C LYS A 119 -6.92 14.63 -13.48
N ASP A 120 -6.93 13.33 -13.19
CA ASP A 120 -8.09 12.44 -13.20
C ASP A 120 -7.93 11.36 -12.12
N PRO A 121 -8.45 11.59 -10.91
CA PRO A 121 -8.23 10.68 -9.78
C PRO A 121 -8.90 9.32 -9.98
N VAL A 122 -9.98 9.24 -10.76
CA VAL A 122 -10.73 7.99 -10.99
C VAL A 122 -9.96 7.06 -11.90
N ARG A 123 -9.44 7.58 -13.02
CA ARG A 123 -8.62 6.78 -13.94
C ARG A 123 -7.27 6.43 -13.32
N ALA A 124 -6.64 7.35 -12.58
CA ALA A 124 -5.37 7.09 -11.90
C ALA A 124 -5.48 5.99 -10.84
N SER A 125 -6.57 6.02 -10.04
CA SER A 125 -6.83 5.04 -8.98
C SER A 125 -7.49 3.73 -9.47
N LEU A 126 -7.77 3.61 -10.77
CA LEU A 126 -8.45 2.46 -11.38
C LEU A 126 -9.83 2.18 -10.79
N LEU A 127 -10.65 3.22 -10.64
CA LEU A 127 -12.01 3.16 -10.11
C LEU A 127 -13.09 3.55 -11.13
N ASP A 128 -12.74 3.60 -12.41
CA ASP A 128 -13.60 3.99 -13.54
C ASP A 128 -14.78 3.05 -13.78
N SER A 129 -14.81 1.88 -13.14
CA SER A 129 -15.98 1.00 -13.15
C SER A 129 -17.08 1.40 -12.18
N LYS A 130 -16.74 2.16 -11.13
CA LYS A 130 -17.68 2.62 -10.10
C LYS A 130 -17.99 4.12 -10.24
N PHE A 131 -16.97 4.93 -10.49
CA PHE A 131 -17.11 6.37 -10.51
C PHE A 131 -17.03 6.94 -11.92
N GLU A 132 -17.72 8.07 -12.10
CA GLU A 132 -17.64 8.87 -13.32
C GLU A 132 -16.21 9.34 -13.54
N VAL A 133 -15.72 9.21 -14.78
CA VAL A 133 -14.44 9.74 -15.22
C VAL A 133 -14.62 11.09 -15.90
N SER A 134 -13.58 11.93 -15.92
CA SER A 134 -13.66 13.18 -16.66
C SER A 134 -13.76 12.91 -18.17
N CYS A 135 -14.81 13.44 -18.80
CA CYS A 135 -14.96 13.44 -20.26
C CYS A 135 -14.44 14.74 -20.91
N GLU A 136 -13.97 15.66 -20.08
CA GLU A 136 -13.45 16.95 -20.47
C GLU A 136 -12.16 16.81 -21.31
N GLY A 137 -12.02 17.63 -22.34
CA GLY A 137 -10.95 17.53 -23.35
C GLY A 137 -11.10 16.41 -24.39
N LEU A 138 -12.20 15.65 -24.39
CA LEU A 138 -12.53 14.72 -25.48
C LEU A 138 -13.44 15.38 -26.52
N GLU A 139 -13.28 15.01 -27.80
CA GLU A 139 -14.11 15.50 -28.90
C GLU A 139 -14.82 14.34 -29.62
N ASP A 140 -15.89 14.67 -30.33
CA ASP A 140 -16.66 13.77 -31.20
C ASP A 140 -17.05 12.43 -30.53
N GLU A 141 -16.80 11.32 -31.23
CA GLU A 141 -17.18 9.97 -30.80
C GLU A 141 -16.54 9.57 -29.46
N ALA A 142 -15.36 10.11 -29.13
CA ALA A 142 -14.70 9.82 -27.85
C ALA A 142 -15.43 10.47 -26.67
N PHE A 143 -15.97 11.68 -26.87
CA PHE A 143 -16.79 12.37 -25.89
C PHE A 143 -18.10 11.61 -25.64
N ASP A 144 -18.82 11.24 -26.71
CA ASP A 144 -20.07 10.48 -26.62
C ASP A 144 -19.88 9.12 -25.93
N LYS A 145 -18.79 8.40 -26.27
CA LYS A 145 -18.44 7.14 -25.60
C LYS A 145 -18.15 7.34 -24.12
N CYS A 146 -17.47 8.43 -23.75
CA CYS A 146 -17.18 8.73 -22.37
C CYS A 146 -18.47 9.01 -21.57
N LEU A 147 -19.37 9.85 -22.10
CA LEU A 147 -20.65 10.13 -21.47
C LEU A 147 -21.50 8.87 -21.29
N ALA A 148 -21.60 8.05 -22.35
CA ALA A 148 -22.30 6.76 -22.27
C ALA A 148 -21.66 5.83 -21.23
N SER A 149 -20.33 5.86 -21.09
CA SER A 149 -19.63 5.06 -20.08
C SER A 149 -19.87 5.55 -18.65
N ASN A 150 -20.21 6.83 -18.45
CA ASN A 150 -20.49 7.41 -17.14
C ASN A 150 -21.93 7.19 -16.67
N GLU A 151 -22.84 6.77 -17.57
CA GLU A 151 -24.25 6.57 -17.25
C GLU A 151 -24.43 5.62 -16.04
N GLY A 152 -25.09 6.13 -14.99
CA GLY A 152 -25.40 5.36 -13.77
C GLY A 152 -24.24 5.21 -12.78
N LYS A 153 -23.09 5.86 -13.00
CA LYS A 153 -21.97 5.88 -12.04
C LYS A 153 -22.13 7.01 -11.03
N GLU A 154 -21.41 6.90 -9.91
CA GLU A 154 -21.37 7.94 -8.87
C GLU A 154 -20.25 8.95 -9.16
N MET A 155 -20.41 10.21 -8.71
CA MET A 155 -19.32 11.18 -8.77
C MET A 155 -18.21 10.84 -7.75
N TYR A 156 -16.95 11.01 -8.15
CA TYR A 156 -15.81 10.84 -7.25
C TYR A 156 -15.63 12.08 -6.34
N PRO A 157 -15.37 11.92 -5.03
CA PRO A 157 -15.29 13.04 -4.07
C PRO A 157 -14.25 14.12 -4.39
N MET A 158 -13.16 13.74 -5.06
CA MET A 158 -12.16 14.69 -5.57
C MET A 158 -12.46 14.95 -7.03
N ASN A 159 -12.75 16.20 -7.39
CA ASN A 159 -12.94 16.55 -8.78
C ASN A 159 -11.66 16.26 -9.60
N ALA A 160 -11.84 15.96 -10.89
CA ALA A 160 -10.75 16.04 -11.84
C ALA A 160 -10.31 17.50 -12.01
N PHE A 161 -9.02 17.73 -12.29
CA PHE A 161 -8.46 19.06 -12.49
C PHE A 161 -7.99 19.31 -13.93
N ASN A 162 -8.30 18.41 -14.88
CA ASN A 162 -7.83 18.47 -16.28
C ASN A 162 -8.27 19.72 -17.07
N GLU A 163 -9.21 20.54 -16.58
CA GLU A 163 -9.54 21.88 -17.12
C GLU A 163 -9.40 23.03 -16.11
N ILE A 164 -9.20 22.73 -14.82
CA ILE A 164 -8.93 23.74 -13.79
C ILE A 164 -7.45 24.12 -13.83
N LEU A 165 -6.59 23.12 -14.06
CA LEU A 165 -5.14 23.24 -14.12
C LEU A 165 -4.63 22.67 -15.44
N ASN A 166 -3.71 23.37 -16.07
CA ASN A 166 -2.99 22.81 -17.21
C ASN A 166 -1.87 21.84 -16.75
N ASP A 167 -1.32 21.05 -17.68
CA ASP A 167 -0.30 20.04 -17.36
C ASP A 167 0.95 20.64 -16.68
N SER A 168 1.34 21.89 -17.02
CA SER A 168 2.46 22.57 -16.35
C SER A 168 2.12 22.95 -14.91
N GLU A 169 0.91 23.44 -14.64
CA GLU A 169 0.47 23.79 -13.29
C GLU A 169 0.36 22.54 -12.40
N ILE A 170 -0.09 21.41 -12.95
CA ILE A 170 -0.09 20.13 -12.25
C ILE A 170 1.34 19.68 -11.93
N ALA A 171 2.27 19.79 -12.90
CA ALA A 171 3.68 19.49 -12.68
C ALA A 171 4.29 20.39 -11.59
N ASP A 172 3.93 21.68 -11.56
CA ASP A 172 4.35 22.65 -10.56
C ASP A 172 3.87 22.26 -9.16
N VAL A 173 2.60 21.86 -9.00
CA VAL A 173 2.07 21.35 -7.72
C VAL A 173 2.85 20.13 -7.25
N VAL A 174 3.13 19.17 -8.13
CA VAL A 174 3.94 17.99 -7.79
C VAL A 174 5.36 18.38 -7.41
N ALA A 175 5.99 19.32 -8.11
CA ALA A 175 7.31 19.85 -7.76
C ALA A 175 7.30 20.52 -6.38
N TYR A 176 6.24 21.28 -6.06
CA TYR A 176 6.09 21.88 -4.73
C TYR A 176 5.95 20.83 -3.63
N LEU A 177 5.07 19.84 -3.80
CA LEU A 177 4.91 18.73 -2.83
C LEU A 177 6.20 17.95 -2.60
N LYS A 178 7.04 17.78 -3.64
CA LYS A 178 8.38 17.18 -3.51
C LYS A 178 9.35 18.08 -2.77
N SER A 179 9.27 19.39 -3.00
CA SER A 179 10.20 20.35 -2.37
C SER A 179 10.03 20.45 -0.86
N ILE A 180 8.80 20.25 -0.35
CA ILE A 180 8.48 20.30 1.07
C ILE A 180 8.54 18.94 1.78
N ALA A 181 8.62 17.84 1.01
CA ALA A 181 8.62 16.50 1.57
C ALA A 181 9.86 16.24 2.44
N PRO A 182 9.75 15.47 3.53
CA PRO A 182 10.90 15.12 4.35
C PRO A 182 11.88 14.23 3.57
N LYS A 183 13.12 14.13 4.06
CA LYS A 183 14.14 13.27 3.44
C LYS A 183 13.86 11.78 3.64
N SER A 184 13.16 11.42 4.71
CA SER A 184 12.88 10.04 5.10
C SER A 184 11.70 9.98 6.06
N LEU A 185 10.98 8.86 6.04
CA LEU A 185 9.92 8.51 6.98
C LEU A 185 10.14 7.07 7.47
N SER A 186 9.63 6.75 8.66
CA SER A 186 9.60 5.38 9.16
C SER A 186 8.55 4.54 8.42
N ASP A 187 8.67 3.22 8.49
CA ASP A 187 7.73 2.31 7.83
C ASP A 187 6.29 2.49 8.32
N LYS A 188 6.13 2.78 9.62
CA LYS A 188 4.83 3.09 10.21
C LYS A 188 4.26 4.41 9.73
N GLU A 189 5.07 5.46 9.62
CA GLU A 189 4.59 6.75 9.09
C GLU A 189 4.12 6.60 7.64
N VAL A 190 4.89 5.89 6.80
CA VAL A 190 4.47 5.61 5.42
C VAL A 190 3.18 4.80 5.40
N PHE A 191 3.02 3.78 6.24
CA PHE A 191 1.77 3.03 6.35
C PHE A 191 0.59 3.89 6.79
N VAL A 192 0.79 4.78 7.77
CA VAL A 192 -0.26 5.67 8.27
C VAL A 192 -0.77 6.55 7.13
N GLU A 193 0.13 7.15 6.37
CA GLU A 193 -0.19 8.05 5.25
C GLU A 193 -0.87 7.31 4.10
N ALA A 194 -0.36 6.12 3.75
CA ALA A 194 -0.81 5.37 2.57
C ALA A 194 -2.08 4.55 2.80
N CYS A 195 -2.26 3.98 4.00
CA CYS A 195 -3.22 2.90 4.23
C CYS A 195 -4.23 3.18 5.37
N SER A 196 -3.82 3.91 6.41
CA SER A 196 -4.63 4.01 7.64
C SER A 196 -5.92 4.81 7.49
N ARG A 197 -6.09 5.54 6.39
CA ARG A 197 -7.37 6.21 6.10
C ARG A 197 -8.53 5.24 5.89
N CYS A 198 -8.22 4.04 5.37
CA CYS A 198 -9.21 3.00 5.10
C CYS A 198 -9.02 1.77 5.97
N HIS A 199 -7.77 1.44 6.35
CA HIS A 199 -7.45 0.19 6.99
C HIS A 199 -7.06 0.35 8.46
N SER A 200 -7.59 -0.54 9.30
CA SER A 200 -7.09 -0.72 10.65
C SER A 200 -5.95 -1.74 10.65
N VAL A 201 -5.06 -1.60 11.63
CA VAL A 201 -4.15 -2.65 12.08
C VAL A 201 -4.31 -2.79 13.59
N ALA A 202 -5.48 -3.27 14.00
CA ALA A 202 -5.92 -3.32 15.39
C ALA A 202 -5.01 -4.18 16.29
N TYR A 203 -4.15 -5.03 15.72
CA TYR A 203 -3.16 -5.80 16.48
C TYR A 203 -1.77 -5.14 16.54
N ASP A 204 -1.54 -3.98 15.92
CA ASP A 204 -0.36 -3.14 16.19
C ASP A 204 -0.45 -2.48 17.57
N LYS A 205 -0.39 -3.32 18.62
CA LYS A 205 -0.39 -2.92 20.03
C LYS A 205 0.97 -2.33 20.44
N ASN A 206 1.43 -1.32 19.71
CA ASN A 206 2.79 -0.81 19.75
C ASN A 206 3.85 -1.87 19.41
N GLN A 207 3.51 -2.86 18.57
CA GLN A 207 4.48 -3.91 18.23
C GLN A 207 5.63 -3.33 17.42
N TYR A 208 5.30 -2.49 16.42
CA TYR A 208 6.30 -1.78 15.64
C TYR A 208 7.14 -0.87 16.54
N ASP A 209 6.47 0.01 17.30
CA ASP A 209 7.17 0.98 18.16
C ASP A 209 8.03 0.28 19.23
N SER A 210 7.62 -0.88 19.76
CA SER A 210 8.40 -1.65 20.75
C SER A 210 9.75 -2.14 20.23
N MET A 211 9.89 -2.41 18.93
CA MET A 211 11.17 -2.75 18.32
C MET A 211 12.13 -1.56 18.35
N PHE A 212 11.62 -0.35 18.08
CA PHE A 212 12.39 0.88 18.17
C PHE A 212 12.64 1.30 19.62
N PHE A 213 11.68 1.11 20.53
CA PHE A 213 11.87 1.33 21.96
C PHE A 213 12.99 0.45 22.52
N THR A 214 13.17 -0.77 22.02
CA THR A 214 14.27 -1.63 22.46
C THR A 214 15.63 -1.02 22.10
N GLN A 215 15.79 -0.52 20.87
CA GLN A 215 17.03 0.13 20.43
C GLN A 215 17.24 1.48 21.12
N HIS A 216 16.18 2.28 21.25
CA HIS A 216 16.16 3.56 21.97
C HIS A 216 16.52 3.38 23.44
N ASN A 217 15.89 2.44 24.13
CA ASN A 217 16.20 2.13 25.52
C ASN A 217 17.63 1.59 25.66
N ALA A 218 18.12 0.76 24.74
CA ALA A 218 19.52 0.30 24.77
C ALA A 218 20.52 1.46 24.61
N LYS A 219 20.21 2.44 23.74
CA LYS A 219 21.02 3.66 23.60
C LYS A 219 20.98 4.51 24.87
N ILE A 220 19.79 4.72 25.45
CA ILE A 220 19.62 5.44 26.71
C ILE A 220 20.37 4.75 27.86
N GLU A 221 20.22 3.43 28.02
CA GLU A 221 20.94 2.65 29.05
C GLU A 221 22.45 2.76 28.88
N THR A 222 22.96 2.82 27.64
CA THR A 222 24.38 3.03 27.35
C THR A 222 24.82 4.42 27.80
N LEU A 223 24.03 5.46 27.51
CA LEU A 223 24.32 6.84 27.90
C LEU A 223 24.20 7.06 29.41
N ILE A 224 23.24 6.42 30.08
CA ILE A 224 23.11 6.43 31.54
C ILE A 224 24.39 5.87 32.17
N LYS A 225 24.87 4.71 31.70
CA LYS A 225 26.14 4.13 32.18
C LYS A 225 27.35 5.05 31.92
N GLN A 226 27.34 5.80 30.83
CA GLN A 226 28.41 6.76 30.53
C GLN A 226 28.36 8.03 31.40
N ALA A 227 27.17 8.38 31.90
CA ALA A 227 26.92 9.50 32.81
C ALA A 227 27.17 9.15 34.28
N GLU A 228 27.17 7.86 34.66
CA GLU A 228 27.43 7.42 36.03
C GLU A 228 28.76 7.95 36.56
N GLY A 229 28.69 8.70 37.66
CA GLY A 229 29.87 9.25 38.35
C GLY A 229 30.48 10.50 37.73
N LYS A 230 29.83 11.11 36.72
CA LYS A 230 30.24 12.38 36.12
C LYS A 230 29.28 13.52 36.49
N GLU A 231 29.82 14.72 36.58
CA GLU A 231 29.01 15.95 36.60
C GLU A 231 28.35 16.18 35.23
N GLU A 232 27.21 16.87 35.17
CA GLU A 232 26.42 17.02 33.93
C GLU A 232 27.24 17.61 32.77
N VAL A 233 28.03 18.66 33.06
CA VAL A 233 28.89 19.32 32.06
C VAL A 233 29.95 18.35 31.53
N GLU A 234 30.60 17.60 32.43
CA GLU A 234 31.61 16.60 32.06
C GLU A 234 31.01 15.46 31.21
N PHE A 235 29.80 15.01 31.57
CA PHE A 235 29.08 14.02 30.78
C PHE A 235 28.79 14.55 29.37
N LEU A 236 28.14 15.71 29.24
CA LEU A 236 27.74 16.27 27.95
C LEU A 236 28.94 16.60 27.05
N GLU A 237 30.06 17.05 27.63
CA GLU A 237 31.30 17.29 26.87
C GLU A 237 31.94 16.00 26.38
N SER A 238 31.83 14.90 27.16
CA SER A 238 32.39 13.59 26.81
C SER A 238 31.69 12.86 25.65
N LEU A 239 30.51 13.35 25.22
CA LEU A 239 29.72 12.76 24.14
C LEU A 239 30.29 13.08 22.75
N ASN A 240 30.19 12.13 21.83
CA ASN A 240 30.43 12.37 20.40
C ASN A 240 29.27 13.18 19.78
N ASP A 241 29.42 13.63 18.53
CA ASP A 241 28.43 14.49 17.87
C ASP A 241 27.07 13.79 17.66
N GLU A 242 27.06 12.47 17.44
CA GLU A 242 25.83 11.67 17.32
C GLU A 242 25.08 11.62 18.66
N ASP A 243 25.79 11.37 19.75
CA ASP A 243 25.24 11.29 21.11
C ASP A 243 24.77 12.67 21.62
N LYS A 244 25.49 13.74 21.27
CA LYS A 244 25.04 15.13 21.52
C LYS A 244 23.77 15.43 20.74
N GLY A 245 23.70 15.03 19.48
CA GLY A 245 22.49 15.13 18.65
C GLY A 245 21.32 14.38 19.27
N PHE A 246 21.56 13.16 19.76
CA PHE A 246 20.55 12.34 20.43
C PHE A 246 20.06 12.99 21.75
N MET A 247 20.97 13.46 22.60
CA MET A 247 20.61 14.16 23.85
C MET A 247 19.78 15.43 23.58
N ASN A 248 20.16 16.22 22.56
CA ASN A 248 19.39 17.39 22.15
C ASN A 248 18.00 17.02 21.62
N ALA A 249 17.87 15.89 20.93
CA ALA A 249 16.58 15.37 20.51
C ALA A 249 15.71 14.97 21.71
N LEU A 250 16.27 14.32 22.74
CA LEU A 250 15.54 13.99 23.98
C LEU A 250 15.08 15.25 24.72
N LEU A 251 15.93 16.29 24.78
CA LEU A 251 15.55 17.60 25.33
C LEU A 251 14.40 18.23 24.52
N GLY A 252 14.45 18.13 23.19
CA GLY A 252 13.37 18.54 22.31
C GLY A 252 12.07 17.78 22.58
N MET A 253 12.13 16.48 22.83
CA MET A 253 10.96 15.66 23.18
C MET A 253 10.38 16.04 24.55
N ALA A 254 11.23 16.32 25.54
CA ALA A 254 10.79 16.79 26.86
C ALA A 254 10.03 18.13 26.74
N LYS A 255 10.56 19.07 25.96
CA LYS A 255 9.89 20.33 25.61
C LYS A 255 8.56 20.08 24.89
N ALA A 256 8.54 19.22 23.88
CA ALA A 256 7.34 18.91 23.11
C ALA A 256 6.25 18.25 23.97
N LYS A 257 6.64 17.42 24.94
CA LYS A 257 5.71 16.79 25.89
C LYS A 257 5.03 17.83 26.78
N GLU A 258 5.78 18.80 27.28
CA GLU A 258 5.23 19.91 28.07
C GLU A 258 4.24 20.74 27.23
N LYS A 259 4.59 21.07 25.99
CA LYS A 259 3.69 21.78 25.05
C LYS A 259 2.38 21.03 24.80
N ARG A 260 2.43 19.69 24.66
CA ARG A 260 1.24 18.86 24.42
C ARG A 260 0.25 18.83 25.57
N GLN A 261 0.68 19.19 26.78
CA GLN A 261 -0.18 19.21 27.97
C GLN A 261 -0.87 20.56 28.18
N MET A 262 -0.49 21.58 27.41
CA MET A 262 -1.03 22.93 27.51
C MET A 262 -2.20 23.14 26.53
N THR A 263 -3.09 24.05 26.90
CA THR A 263 -4.08 24.62 25.98
C THR A 263 -3.43 25.59 25.00
N GLU A 264 -4.14 25.95 23.93
CA GLU A 264 -3.66 26.86 22.90
C GLU A 264 -3.23 28.23 23.46
N SER A 265 -4.06 28.84 24.30
CA SER A 265 -3.74 30.13 24.95
C SER A 265 -2.53 30.03 25.89
N GLU A 266 -2.37 28.93 26.62
CA GLU A 266 -1.22 28.72 27.48
C GLU A 266 0.06 28.51 26.68
N LEU A 267 -0.03 27.86 25.53
CA LEU A 267 1.13 27.63 24.67
C LEU A 267 1.62 28.95 24.06
N ASP A 268 0.72 29.82 23.58
CA ASP A 268 1.10 31.13 23.01
C ASP A 268 1.88 31.98 24.01
N ASP A 269 1.47 31.98 25.28
CA ASP A 269 2.15 32.75 26.33
C ASP A 269 3.50 32.12 26.76
N ASN A 270 3.67 30.81 26.62
CA ASN A 270 4.81 30.08 27.18
C ASN A 270 5.77 29.48 26.15
N ASN A 271 5.48 29.55 24.84
CA ASN A 271 6.24 28.83 23.81
C ASN A 271 7.72 29.23 23.77
N GLU A 272 8.02 30.54 23.88
CA GLU A 272 9.39 31.05 23.89
C GLU A 272 10.16 30.58 25.15
N ALA A 273 9.51 30.66 26.31
CA ALA A 273 10.07 30.19 27.57
C ALA A 273 10.36 28.68 27.54
N ILE A 274 9.45 27.86 26.99
CA ILE A 274 9.63 26.41 26.83
C ILE A 274 10.77 26.10 25.86
N ASN A 275 10.90 26.87 24.78
CA ASN A 275 11.99 26.69 23.82
C ASN A 275 13.36 27.00 24.43
N ALA A 276 13.44 27.98 25.34
CA ALA A 276 14.66 28.37 26.04
C ALA A 276 15.13 27.36 27.09
N LYS A 277 14.26 26.44 27.55
CA LYS A 277 14.60 25.44 28.58
C LYS A 277 15.81 24.59 28.19
N THR A 278 16.62 24.24 29.17
CA THR A 278 17.81 23.41 29.06
C THR A 278 17.61 22.07 29.77
N PHE A 279 18.64 21.23 29.83
CA PHE A 279 18.56 19.99 30.61
C PHE A 279 18.28 20.26 32.09
N GLU A 280 18.84 21.33 32.66
CA GLU A 280 18.63 21.71 34.07
C GLU A 280 17.15 21.93 34.40
N ASP A 281 16.40 22.58 33.50
CA ASP A 281 14.96 22.83 33.67
C ASP A 281 14.12 21.55 33.70
N PHE A 282 14.66 20.45 33.19
CA PHE A 282 14.07 19.12 33.23
C PHE A 282 14.74 18.21 34.26
N GLY A 283 15.43 18.78 35.27
CA GLY A 283 16.09 18.02 36.34
C GLY A 283 17.43 17.41 35.94
N GLY A 284 18.04 17.92 34.88
CA GLY A 284 19.36 17.54 34.37
C GLY A 284 19.33 16.47 33.27
N ALA A 285 20.47 16.30 32.61
CA ALA A 285 20.66 15.40 31.46
C ALA A 285 20.36 13.94 31.82
N LEU A 286 20.74 13.52 33.02
CA LEU A 286 20.47 12.16 33.52
C LEU A 286 18.97 11.94 33.78
N ASN A 287 18.25 12.94 34.27
CA ASN A 287 16.80 12.83 34.45
C ASN A 287 16.07 12.81 33.11
N VAL A 288 16.52 13.60 32.13
CA VAL A 288 16.00 13.53 30.75
C VAL A 288 16.23 12.14 30.15
N LEU A 289 17.40 11.52 30.34
CA LEU A 289 17.67 10.13 29.93
C LEU A 289 16.72 9.13 30.60
N ASN A 290 16.62 9.17 31.93
CA ASN A 290 15.78 8.23 32.69
C ASN A 290 14.28 8.36 32.34
N THR A 291 13.78 9.58 32.20
CA THR A 291 12.38 9.85 31.82
C THR A 291 12.09 9.59 30.35
N SER A 292 13.13 9.42 29.54
CA SER A 292 13.05 9.03 28.13
C SER A 292 13.08 7.51 27.93
N ILE A 293 13.31 6.71 28.99
CA ILE A 293 13.13 5.26 28.93
C ILE A 293 11.65 4.98 28.67
N ILE A 294 11.37 4.27 27.58
CA ILE A 294 10.00 3.97 27.18
C ILE A 294 9.62 2.61 27.75
N GLU A 295 8.66 2.58 28.67
CA GLU A 295 8.03 1.34 29.10
C GLU A 295 7.28 0.72 27.91
N SER A 296 7.73 -0.46 27.45
CA SER A 296 7.08 -1.23 26.39
C SER A 296 5.82 -1.92 26.93
N GLY A 297 4.80 -1.14 27.28
CA GLY A 297 3.48 -1.69 27.57
C GLY A 297 2.78 -2.11 26.29
N PHE A 298 2.54 -3.41 26.09
CA PHE A 298 1.71 -3.96 24.99
C PHE A 298 0.20 -3.66 25.13
N ASN A 299 -0.20 -2.78 26.06
CA ASN A 299 -1.58 -2.43 26.36
C ASN A 299 -2.01 -1.10 25.70
N LYS A 300 -1.44 -0.75 24.55
CA LYS A 300 -2.00 0.33 23.73
C LYS A 300 -3.07 -0.21 22.78
N PRO A 301 -4.16 0.54 22.55
CA PRO A 301 -5.08 0.22 21.46
C PRO A 301 -4.31 0.20 20.14
N GLY A 302 -4.63 -0.75 19.26
CA GLY A 302 -4.02 -0.81 17.94
C GLY A 302 -4.40 0.38 17.08
N LEU A 303 -3.74 0.53 15.93
CA LEU A 303 -4.07 1.60 15.00
C LEU A 303 -5.41 1.30 14.33
N HIS A 304 -6.37 2.21 14.48
CA HIS A 304 -7.68 2.13 13.85
C HIS A 304 -7.72 3.02 12.60
N ALA A 305 -8.55 2.63 11.64
CA ALA A 305 -8.77 3.41 10.43
C ALA A 305 -9.30 4.81 10.77
N ALA A 306 -8.81 5.84 10.07
CA ALA A 306 -9.27 7.22 10.28
C ALA A 306 -10.72 7.44 9.81
N THR A 307 -11.19 6.64 8.85
CA THR A 307 -12.56 6.69 8.35
C THR A 307 -13.33 5.46 8.84
N ASP A 308 -14.59 5.67 9.25
CA ASP A 308 -15.48 4.58 9.64
C ASP A 308 -15.69 3.56 8.53
N SER A 309 -15.71 2.27 8.88
CA SER A 309 -15.80 1.19 7.90
C SER A 309 -17.11 1.15 7.13
N GLU A 310 -18.23 1.60 7.72
CA GLU A 310 -19.51 1.70 7.02
C GLU A 310 -19.49 2.87 6.03
N MET A 311 -18.82 3.98 6.36
CA MET A 311 -18.59 5.07 5.41
C MET A 311 -17.73 4.63 4.22
N ILE A 312 -16.64 3.88 4.48
CA ILE A 312 -15.83 3.30 3.40
C ILE A 312 -16.63 2.27 2.59
N LYS A 313 -17.48 1.46 3.22
CA LYS A 313 -18.33 0.50 2.52
C LYS A 313 -19.39 1.18 1.65
N ALA A 314 -20.03 2.25 2.13
CA ALA A 314 -20.93 3.05 1.32
C ALA A 314 -20.18 3.66 0.13
N TYR A 315 -18.98 4.17 0.39
CA TYR A 315 -18.15 4.84 -0.61
C TYR A 315 -17.52 3.89 -1.64
N LEU A 316 -16.82 2.83 -1.26
CA LEU A 316 -16.12 1.89 -2.16
C LEU A 316 -16.91 0.61 -2.46
N GLY A 317 -18.04 0.38 -1.79
CA GLY A 317 -18.89 -0.80 -1.98
C GLY A 317 -18.44 -2.04 -1.20
N ASN A 318 -17.35 -1.96 -0.43
CA ASN A 318 -16.84 -3.07 0.38
C ASN A 318 -16.25 -2.58 1.71
N THR A 319 -16.36 -3.42 2.74
CA THR A 319 -15.73 -3.17 4.03
C THR A 319 -14.21 -3.39 3.92
N PRO A 320 -13.37 -2.41 4.29
CA PRO A 320 -11.93 -2.58 4.26
C PRO A 320 -11.50 -3.60 5.34
N PRO A 321 -10.68 -4.61 5.01
CA PRO A 321 -10.19 -5.57 5.99
C PRO A 321 -9.21 -4.91 6.97
N ASP A 322 -9.13 -5.47 8.18
CA ASP A 322 -8.00 -5.23 9.07
C ASP A 322 -6.73 -5.87 8.48
N LEU A 323 -5.63 -5.11 8.45
CA LEU A 323 -4.40 -5.53 7.78
C LEU A 323 -3.41 -6.22 8.72
N SER A 324 -3.71 -6.35 10.01
CA SER A 324 -2.71 -6.80 10.99
C SER A 324 -2.11 -8.16 10.65
N MET A 325 -2.91 -9.10 10.15
CA MET A 325 -2.48 -10.45 9.78
C MET A 325 -2.39 -10.64 8.27
N MET A 326 -2.56 -9.59 7.47
CA MET A 326 -2.66 -9.72 6.02
C MET A 326 -1.36 -10.24 5.40
N ILE A 327 -0.20 -9.83 5.93
CA ILE A 327 1.11 -10.33 5.49
C ILE A 327 1.24 -11.86 5.64
N ARG A 328 0.60 -12.44 6.65
CA ARG A 328 0.58 -13.90 6.86
C ARG A 328 -0.45 -14.60 5.99
N ALA A 329 -1.54 -13.93 5.68
CA ALA A 329 -2.61 -14.48 4.84
C ALA A 329 -2.25 -14.47 3.35
N LYS A 330 -1.51 -13.46 2.89
CA LYS A 330 -1.22 -13.23 1.47
C LYS A 330 0.26 -13.32 1.11
N GLY A 331 1.16 -13.14 2.06
CA GLY A 331 2.60 -13.13 1.81
C GLY A 331 3.08 -11.80 1.23
N HIS A 332 4.40 -11.62 1.29
CA HIS A 332 5.08 -10.40 0.89
C HIS A 332 4.88 -10.09 -0.60
N THR A 333 5.09 -11.08 -1.48
CA THR A 333 5.04 -10.88 -2.93
C THR A 333 3.64 -10.52 -3.42
N GLU A 334 2.60 -11.18 -2.90
CA GLU A 334 1.22 -10.89 -3.33
C GLU A 334 0.79 -9.50 -2.89
N LEU A 335 1.10 -9.09 -1.65
CA LEU A 335 0.73 -7.76 -1.15
C LEU A 335 1.47 -6.62 -1.84
N ALA A 336 2.79 -6.75 -2.01
CA ALA A 336 3.58 -5.77 -2.77
C ALA A 336 3.00 -5.60 -4.18
N ALA A 337 2.65 -6.73 -4.81
CA ALA A 337 2.11 -6.69 -6.15
C ALA A 337 0.63 -6.24 -6.23
N PHE A 338 -0.06 -6.09 -5.10
CA PHE A 338 -1.48 -5.72 -4.99
C PHE A 338 -1.68 -4.24 -4.67
N ILE A 339 -0.84 -3.62 -3.81
CA ILE A 339 -1.03 -2.24 -3.35
C ILE A 339 -1.13 -1.24 -4.51
N ASN A 340 -0.23 -1.36 -5.48
CA ASN A 340 -0.20 -0.51 -6.67
C ASN A 340 -0.99 -1.08 -7.86
N ASN A 341 -1.59 -2.24 -7.71
CA ASN A 341 -2.45 -2.84 -8.73
C ASN A 341 -3.57 -3.67 -8.07
N PRO A 342 -4.53 -3.04 -7.38
CA PRO A 342 -5.58 -3.76 -6.68
C PRO A 342 -6.64 -4.33 -7.61
N GLN A 343 -6.72 -3.80 -8.84
CA GLN A 343 -7.54 -4.36 -9.92
C GLN A 343 -6.88 -5.55 -10.62
N LYS A 344 -5.81 -6.11 -10.03
CA LYS A 344 -5.04 -7.21 -10.60
C LYS A 344 -5.91 -8.45 -10.80
N VAL A 345 -6.37 -8.60 -12.03
CA VAL A 345 -7.09 -9.77 -12.52
C VAL A 345 -6.08 -10.76 -13.09
N PRO A 346 -6.23 -12.08 -12.84
CA PRO A 346 -5.44 -13.11 -13.51
C PRO A 346 -5.46 -12.95 -15.03
N LEU A 347 -4.30 -13.06 -15.69
CA LEU A 347 -4.21 -12.90 -17.15
C LEU A 347 -5.16 -13.85 -17.89
N ILE A 348 -5.36 -15.05 -17.36
CA ILE A 348 -6.28 -16.05 -17.90
C ILE A 348 -7.75 -15.58 -17.88
N ASP A 349 -8.17 -14.82 -16.87
CA ASP A 349 -9.54 -14.32 -16.77
C ASP A 349 -9.76 -13.14 -17.73
N ILE A 350 -8.74 -12.30 -17.93
CA ILE A 350 -8.73 -11.23 -18.93
C ILE A 350 -8.85 -11.84 -20.34
N GLN A 351 -8.02 -12.84 -20.65
CA GLN A 351 -8.07 -13.57 -21.92
C GLN A 351 -9.44 -14.21 -22.15
N ARG A 352 -10.01 -14.84 -21.11
CA ARG A 352 -11.36 -15.44 -21.19
C ARG A 352 -12.42 -14.36 -21.45
N ALA A 353 -12.32 -13.18 -20.85
CA ALA A 353 -13.26 -12.10 -21.09
C ALA A 353 -13.22 -11.58 -22.54
N VAL A 354 -12.01 -11.47 -23.12
CA VAL A 354 -11.82 -11.15 -24.55
C VAL A 354 -12.48 -12.20 -25.44
N ILE A 355 -12.21 -13.49 -25.21
CA ILE A 355 -12.84 -14.59 -25.96
C ILE A 355 -14.36 -14.52 -25.85
N ASN A 356 -14.89 -14.36 -24.63
CA ASN A 356 -16.33 -14.31 -24.39
C ASN A 356 -17.00 -13.15 -25.12
N LYS A 357 -16.33 -11.99 -25.22
CA LYS A 357 -16.82 -10.84 -26.00
C LYS A 357 -16.88 -11.15 -27.49
N LEU A 358 -15.84 -11.78 -28.04
CA LEU A 358 -15.82 -12.20 -29.44
C LEU A 358 -16.93 -13.22 -29.75
N VAL A 359 -17.13 -14.19 -28.85
CA VAL A 359 -18.24 -15.16 -28.95
C VAL A 359 -19.58 -14.43 -28.93
N LYS A 360 -19.78 -13.50 -27.99
CA LYS A 360 -21.02 -12.74 -27.87
C LYS A 360 -21.30 -11.92 -29.12
N ASN A 361 -20.29 -11.25 -29.69
CA ASN A 361 -20.44 -10.50 -30.94
C ASN A 361 -20.92 -11.43 -32.08
N LYS A 362 -20.36 -12.65 -32.21
CA LYS A 362 -20.82 -13.64 -33.20
C LYS A 362 -22.23 -14.15 -32.94
N GLN A 363 -22.58 -14.40 -31.68
CA GLN A 363 -23.94 -14.76 -31.31
C GLN A 363 -24.93 -13.64 -31.69
N ASP A 364 -24.57 -12.38 -31.48
CA ASP A 364 -25.43 -11.24 -31.76
C ASP A 364 -25.56 -11.00 -33.28
N GLU A 365 -24.50 -11.19 -34.07
CA GLU A 365 -24.55 -11.23 -35.55
C GLU A 365 -25.54 -12.31 -36.05
N GLU A 366 -25.47 -13.53 -35.51
CA GLU A 366 -26.38 -14.62 -35.89
C GLU A 366 -27.83 -14.37 -35.47
N LYS A 367 -28.05 -13.77 -34.29
CA LYS A 367 -29.40 -13.38 -33.84
C LYS A 367 -29.99 -12.31 -34.76
N ALA A 368 -29.19 -11.34 -35.17
CA ALA A 368 -29.61 -10.29 -36.09
C ALA A 368 -29.94 -10.84 -37.48
N ALA A 369 -29.28 -11.93 -37.90
CA ALA A 369 -29.55 -12.63 -39.15
C ALA A 369 -30.78 -13.57 -39.13
N LEU A 370 -31.47 -13.72 -37.99
CA LEU A 370 -32.65 -14.58 -37.91
C LEU A 370 -33.81 -14.05 -38.78
N PRO A 371 -34.52 -14.91 -39.54
CA PRO A 371 -35.65 -14.50 -40.38
C PRO A 371 -36.70 -13.72 -39.61
N THR A 372 -37.18 -12.61 -40.18
CA THR A 372 -38.13 -11.69 -39.52
C THR A 372 -39.53 -12.26 -39.36
N ASP A 373 -39.86 -13.31 -40.11
CA ASP A 373 -41.16 -14.01 -40.18
C ASP A 373 -41.29 -15.19 -39.19
N LEU A 374 -40.27 -15.48 -38.40
CA LEU A 374 -40.32 -16.52 -37.36
C LEU A 374 -41.41 -16.24 -36.31
N SER A 375 -42.11 -17.30 -35.90
CA SER A 375 -42.99 -17.24 -34.72
C SER A 375 -42.19 -16.90 -33.46
N GLU A 376 -42.83 -16.30 -32.46
CA GLU A 376 -42.16 -15.92 -31.22
C GLU A 376 -41.53 -17.13 -30.50
N GLY A 377 -42.19 -18.29 -30.56
CA GLY A 377 -41.69 -19.54 -29.98
C GLY A 377 -40.44 -20.06 -30.69
N ASP A 378 -40.45 -20.07 -32.03
CA ASP A 378 -39.32 -20.54 -32.84
C ASP A 378 -38.12 -19.59 -32.73
N ARG A 379 -38.37 -18.28 -32.69
CA ARG A 379 -37.33 -17.27 -32.46
C ARG A 379 -36.67 -17.49 -31.09
N LYS A 380 -37.44 -17.72 -30.03
CA LYS A 380 -36.89 -18.03 -28.70
C LYS A 380 -36.06 -19.32 -28.70
N ALA A 381 -36.53 -20.37 -29.38
CA ALA A 381 -35.79 -21.62 -29.51
C ALA A 381 -34.44 -21.43 -30.23
N LYS A 382 -34.42 -20.67 -31.33
CA LYS A 382 -33.20 -20.37 -32.08
C LYS A 382 -32.23 -19.48 -31.31
N VAL A 383 -32.72 -18.45 -30.62
CA VAL A 383 -31.88 -17.62 -29.73
C VAL A 383 -31.25 -18.47 -28.63
N LYS A 384 -31.97 -19.45 -28.08
CA LYS A 384 -31.43 -20.39 -27.07
C LYS A 384 -30.32 -21.27 -27.64
N GLU A 385 -30.50 -21.80 -28.85
CA GLU A 385 -29.44 -22.56 -29.56
C GLU A 385 -28.20 -21.69 -29.80
N ILE A 386 -28.39 -20.44 -30.24
CA ILE A 386 -27.28 -19.50 -30.51
C ILE A 386 -26.51 -19.18 -29.22
N ASN A 387 -27.22 -18.87 -28.12
CA ASN A 387 -26.59 -18.56 -26.84
C ASN A 387 -25.80 -19.72 -26.22
N ALA A 388 -26.04 -20.97 -26.65
CA ALA A 388 -25.31 -22.14 -26.19
C ALA A 388 -24.01 -22.40 -26.97
N ARG A 389 -23.76 -21.68 -28.07
CA ARG A 389 -22.55 -21.81 -28.89
C ARG A 389 -21.38 -21.14 -28.17
N ASP A 390 -20.23 -21.80 -28.17
CA ASP A 390 -19.01 -21.36 -27.51
C ASP A 390 -17.93 -20.96 -28.52
N ALA A 391 -16.73 -20.64 -28.01
CA ALA A 391 -15.59 -20.29 -28.84
C ALA A 391 -15.20 -21.40 -29.83
N ALA A 392 -15.33 -22.67 -29.44
CA ALA A 392 -14.99 -23.80 -30.30
C ALA A 392 -15.94 -23.90 -31.49
N TYR A 393 -17.25 -23.70 -31.28
CA TYR A 393 -18.24 -23.65 -32.35
C TYR A 393 -17.91 -22.59 -33.42
N TYR A 394 -17.52 -21.39 -32.96
CA TYR A 394 -17.20 -20.28 -33.86
C TYR A 394 -15.76 -20.29 -34.39
N GLY A 395 -14.91 -21.24 -33.96
CA GLY A 395 -13.48 -21.25 -34.28
C GLY A 395 -12.73 -20.03 -33.74
N ILE A 396 -13.23 -19.43 -32.65
CA ILE A 396 -12.64 -18.24 -32.02
C ILE A 396 -11.46 -18.68 -31.15
N VAL A 397 -10.30 -18.09 -31.43
CA VAL A 397 -9.10 -18.14 -30.58
C VAL A 397 -8.74 -16.72 -30.16
N LEU A 398 -7.82 -16.58 -29.20
CA LEU A 398 -7.28 -15.26 -28.87
C LEU A 398 -6.64 -14.65 -30.12
N PRO A 399 -6.99 -13.40 -30.47
CA PRO A 399 -6.34 -12.68 -31.55
C PRO A 399 -4.91 -12.30 -31.15
N GLU A 400 -4.07 -11.90 -32.12
CA GLU A 400 -2.76 -11.34 -31.79
C GLU A 400 -2.91 -10.10 -30.88
N ASN A 401 -2.13 -10.05 -29.81
CA ASN A 401 -2.16 -8.95 -28.84
C ASN A 401 -1.48 -7.69 -29.38
N SER A 402 -2.09 -7.05 -30.38
CA SER A 402 -1.58 -5.86 -31.06
C SER A 402 -1.68 -4.57 -30.24
N LEU A 403 -2.48 -4.58 -29.16
CA LEU A 403 -2.71 -3.43 -28.28
C LEU A 403 -1.77 -3.39 -27.07
N LYS A 404 -0.86 -4.36 -26.95
CA LYS A 404 0.13 -4.38 -25.85
C LYS A 404 1.19 -3.31 -26.04
N TYR A 405 1.65 -2.74 -24.93
CA TYR A 405 2.85 -1.90 -24.95
C TYR A 405 4.11 -2.76 -25.14
N SER A 406 5.22 -2.10 -25.49
CA SER A 406 6.53 -2.74 -25.65
C SER A 406 7.02 -3.43 -24.37
N TRP A 407 6.59 -2.93 -23.21
CA TRP A 407 6.93 -3.46 -21.89
C TRP A 407 5.95 -4.51 -21.36
N GLN A 408 4.81 -4.72 -22.03
CA GLN A 408 3.82 -5.73 -21.63
C GLN A 408 4.13 -7.10 -22.21
N ASP A 409 3.90 -8.12 -21.37
CA ASP A 409 3.97 -9.52 -21.78
C ASP A 409 3.00 -9.80 -22.93
N ALA A 410 3.38 -10.73 -23.81
CA ALA A 410 2.54 -11.12 -24.95
C ALA A 410 1.15 -11.63 -24.51
N ASP A 411 1.10 -12.28 -23.34
CA ASP A 411 -0.12 -12.83 -22.76
C ASP A 411 -0.94 -11.81 -21.97
N ASP A 412 -0.50 -10.56 -21.84
CA ASP A 412 -1.21 -9.49 -21.14
C ASP A 412 -2.19 -8.75 -22.07
N TYR A 413 -3.42 -9.27 -22.15
CA TYR A 413 -4.51 -8.69 -22.95
C TYR A 413 -5.24 -7.52 -22.24
N THR A 414 -4.66 -6.94 -21.18
CA THR A 414 -5.34 -5.89 -20.38
C THR A 414 -5.82 -4.72 -21.24
N ASN A 415 -4.99 -4.22 -22.16
CA ASN A 415 -5.34 -3.09 -23.01
C ASN A 415 -6.48 -3.45 -23.97
N MET A 416 -6.44 -4.64 -24.56
CA MET A 416 -7.50 -5.14 -25.43
C MET A 416 -8.82 -5.33 -24.69
N ALA A 417 -8.78 -5.90 -23.48
CA ALA A 417 -9.98 -6.06 -22.67
C ALA A 417 -10.59 -4.71 -22.26
N LYS A 418 -9.76 -3.70 -21.99
CA LYS A 418 -10.20 -2.31 -21.72
C LYS A 418 -10.84 -1.68 -22.96
N ASP A 419 -10.17 -1.76 -24.11
CA ASP A 419 -10.67 -1.23 -25.39
C ASP A 419 -12.02 -1.86 -25.78
N MET A 420 -12.17 -3.17 -25.57
CA MET A 420 -13.40 -3.91 -25.84
C MET A 420 -14.50 -3.72 -24.77
N GLY A 421 -14.23 -2.99 -23.69
CA GLY A 421 -15.17 -2.76 -22.59
C GLY A 421 -15.53 -4.02 -21.79
N VAL A 422 -14.61 -5.00 -21.72
CA VAL A 422 -14.83 -6.30 -21.05
C VAL A 422 -13.79 -6.64 -19.98
N MET A 423 -13.00 -5.66 -19.55
CA MET A 423 -12.05 -5.82 -18.45
C MET A 423 -12.78 -6.35 -17.20
N PRO A 424 -12.44 -7.54 -16.68
CA PRO A 424 -13.10 -8.07 -15.50
C PRO A 424 -12.88 -7.17 -14.29
N GLN A 425 -13.90 -6.96 -13.47
CA GLN A 425 -13.75 -6.10 -12.31
C GLN A 425 -12.82 -6.74 -11.27
N GLY A 426 -11.79 -6.01 -10.86
CA GLY A 426 -10.91 -6.42 -9.77
C GLY A 426 -11.48 -6.05 -8.40
N LYS A 427 -10.64 -5.78 -7.42
CA LYS A 427 -11.09 -5.43 -6.07
C LYS A 427 -11.51 -3.96 -6.01
N ALA A 428 -12.45 -3.63 -5.13
CA ALA A 428 -12.89 -2.25 -4.89
C ALA A 428 -11.83 -1.31 -4.28
N MET A 429 -10.62 -1.81 -4.02
CA MET A 429 -9.54 -1.00 -3.47
C MET A 429 -8.96 -0.09 -4.56
N PRO A 430 -8.80 1.22 -4.32
CA PRO A 430 -8.09 2.11 -5.24
C PRO A 430 -6.61 1.77 -5.31
N ARG A 431 -6.01 1.92 -6.50
CA ARG A 431 -4.55 1.95 -6.65
C ARG A 431 -3.99 3.07 -5.77
N VAL A 432 -2.93 2.78 -5.02
CA VAL A 432 -2.38 3.73 -4.03
C VAL A 432 -1.36 4.69 -4.65
N GLY A 433 -0.53 4.20 -5.59
CA GLY A 433 0.43 5.05 -6.28
C GLY A 433 1.79 5.21 -5.59
N LEU A 434 2.17 4.25 -4.75
CA LEU A 434 3.41 4.30 -3.96
C LEU A 434 4.65 4.17 -4.85
N THR A 435 5.72 4.85 -4.43
CA THR A 435 7.08 4.50 -4.88
C THR A 435 7.43 3.07 -4.44
N LYS A 436 8.45 2.47 -5.07
CA LYS A 436 8.88 1.12 -4.71
C LYS A 436 9.41 1.07 -3.28
N GLU A 437 10.09 2.12 -2.86
CA GLU A 437 10.59 2.31 -1.51
C GLU A 437 9.42 2.40 -0.53
N ALA A 438 8.45 3.29 -0.76
CA ALA A 438 7.29 3.43 0.12
C ALA A 438 6.44 2.15 0.21
N GLU A 439 6.28 1.41 -0.89
CA GLU A 439 5.61 0.10 -0.86
C GLU A 439 6.39 -0.90 -0.01
N THR A 440 7.71 -0.96 -0.15
CA THR A 440 8.58 -1.81 0.68
C THR A 440 8.41 -1.47 2.16
N GLN A 441 8.36 -0.18 2.48
CA GLN A 441 8.12 0.30 3.84
C GLN A 441 6.74 -0.13 4.38
N VAL A 442 5.67 0.00 3.60
CA VAL A 442 4.35 -0.52 3.96
C VAL A 442 4.42 -2.02 4.28
N ILE A 443 5.09 -2.80 3.44
CA ILE A 443 5.22 -4.25 3.63
C ILE A 443 6.05 -4.60 4.86
N ASN A 444 7.16 -3.89 5.10
CA ASN A 444 8.00 -4.07 6.29
C ASN A 444 7.22 -3.79 7.58
N TYR A 445 6.41 -2.73 7.59
CA TYR A 445 5.53 -2.43 8.71
C TYR A 445 4.53 -3.56 8.94
N LEU A 446 3.86 -4.03 7.87
CA LEU A 446 2.92 -5.15 7.95
C LEU A 446 3.58 -6.45 8.42
N GLU A 447 4.80 -6.76 7.96
CA GLU A 447 5.59 -7.91 8.44
C GLU A 447 5.91 -7.78 9.93
N THR A 448 6.33 -6.59 10.35
CA THR A 448 6.67 -6.31 11.75
C THR A 448 5.49 -6.56 12.69
N ILE A 449 4.28 -6.14 12.32
CA ILE A 449 3.09 -6.32 13.17
C ILE A 449 2.43 -7.70 12.99
N GLY A 450 2.56 -8.29 11.80
CA GLY A 450 1.94 -9.57 11.45
C GLY A 450 2.77 -10.78 11.87
N ASP A 451 4.08 -10.60 12.00
CA ASP A 451 5.06 -11.61 12.38
C ASP A 451 6.17 -11.04 13.29
N SER A 452 5.78 -10.35 14.36
CA SER A 452 6.70 -9.68 15.30
C SER A 452 7.75 -10.57 15.97
N LYS A 453 7.57 -11.90 15.89
CA LYS A 453 8.53 -12.89 16.42
C LYS A 453 9.35 -13.60 15.35
N LYS A 454 9.29 -13.14 14.09
CA LYS A 454 10.02 -13.74 12.96
C LYS A 454 11.51 -13.89 13.24
N ALA A 455 12.18 -12.80 13.62
CA ALA A 455 13.63 -12.84 13.86
C ALA A 455 14.02 -13.79 15.01
N GLN A 456 13.25 -13.82 16.12
CA GLN A 456 13.52 -14.78 17.20
C GLN A 456 13.24 -16.22 16.77
N ARG A 457 12.17 -16.46 16.00
CA ARG A 457 11.83 -17.79 15.48
C ARG A 457 12.88 -18.30 14.51
N ASP A 458 13.35 -17.47 13.59
CA ASP A 458 14.35 -17.85 12.58
C ASP A 458 15.70 -18.17 13.24
N SER A 459 16.10 -17.37 14.25
CA SER A 459 17.29 -17.65 15.07
C SER A 459 17.16 -18.92 15.91
N LEU A 460 16.05 -19.08 16.64
CA LEU A 460 15.80 -20.25 17.49
C LEU A 460 15.65 -21.54 16.66
N GLY A 461 15.08 -21.45 15.46
CA GLY A 461 14.89 -22.58 14.55
C GLY A 461 16.20 -23.27 14.20
N LEU A 462 17.26 -22.50 13.94
CA LEU A 462 18.60 -23.04 13.67
C LEU A 462 19.14 -23.86 14.85
N TRP A 463 18.98 -23.36 16.08
CA TRP A 463 19.38 -24.06 17.29
C TRP A 463 18.56 -25.34 17.53
N ILE A 464 17.26 -25.29 17.28
CA ILE A 464 16.38 -26.46 17.38
C ILE A 464 16.78 -27.53 16.37
N ILE A 465 17.06 -27.16 15.11
CA ILE A 465 17.51 -28.08 14.07
C ILE A 465 18.83 -28.74 14.50
N ALA A 466 19.80 -27.96 14.97
CA ALA A 466 21.08 -28.49 15.44
C ALA A 466 20.92 -29.45 16.63
N PHE A 467 20.06 -29.11 17.59
CA PHE A 467 19.74 -29.99 18.72
C PHE A 467 19.13 -31.32 18.25
N PHE A 468 18.16 -31.29 17.34
CA PHE A 468 17.54 -32.52 16.84
C PHE A 468 18.52 -33.39 16.03
N VAL A 469 19.45 -32.79 15.29
CA VAL A 469 20.51 -33.52 14.60
C VAL A 469 21.41 -34.24 15.61
N LEU A 470 21.86 -33.54 16.66
CA LEU A 470 22.68 -34.13 17.71
C LEU A 470 21.95 -35.23 18.48
N LEU A 471 20.71 -34.96 18.90
CA LEU A 471 19.87 -35.94 19.60
C LEU A 471 19.64 -37.17 18.74
N SER A 472 19.37 -37.00 17.45
CA SER A 472 19.19 -38.11 16.50
C SER A 472 20.46 -38.96 16.39
N ALA A 473 21.64 -38.34 16.36
CA ALA A 473 22.92 -39.04 16.34
C ALA A 473 23.13 -39.85 17.64
N LEU A 474 22.90 -39.24 18.81
CA LEU A 474 23.01 -39.91 20.10
C LEU A 474 22.01 -41.06 20.25
N ALA A 475 20.75 -40.84 19.86
CA ALA A 475 19.70 -41.85 19.88
C ALA A 475 20.04 -43.02 18.95
N TYR A 476 20.61 -42.73 17.77
CA TYR A 476 21.08 -43.77 16.84
C TYR A 476 22.23 -44.58 17.44
N MET A 477 23.23 -43.93 18.05
CA MET A 477 24.33 -44.61 18.73
C MET A 477 23.85 -45.47 19.90
N TRP A 478 22.93 -44.95 20.72
CA TRP A 478 22.35 -45.66 21.85
C TRP A 478 21.55 -46.88 21.40
N LYS A 479 20.68 -46.71 20.40
CA LYS A 479 19.97 -47.83 19.77
C LYS A 479 20.96 -48.88 19.25
N SER A 480 21.97 -48.46 18.49
CA SER A 480 22.98 -49.37 17.94
C SER A 480 23.75 -50.13 19.01
N LYS A 481 23.93 -49.55 20.21
CA LYS A 481 24.55 -50.20 21.36
C LYS A 481 23.62 -51.21 22.04
N ILE A 482 22.37 -50.83 22.33
CA ILE A 482 21.42 -51.68 23.07
C ILE A 482 20.97 -52.90 22.27
N TRP A 483 20.77 -52.72 20.97
CA TRP A 483 20.23 -53.77 20.11
C TRP A 483 21.30 -54.62 19.42
N LYS A 484 22.59 -54.38 19.74
CA LYS A 484 23.74 -55.04 19.10
C LYS A 484 23.71 -56.57 19.24
N ASP A 485 23.12 -57.08 20.32
CA ASP A 485 23.11 -58.51 20.64
C ASP A 485 21.82 -59.23 20.20
N LEU A 486 20.82 -58.47 19.71
CA LEU A 486 19.55 -59.02 19.23
C LEU A 486 19.50 -59.14 17.69
N HIS A 487 20.21 -58.27 16.96
CA HIS A 487 20.24 -58.24 15.49
C HIS A 487 21.62 -57.88 14.92
#